data_AF-A0AAE3JAJ6-F1
#
_entry.id   AF-A0AAE3JAJ6-F1
#
_cell.length_a   1.000
_cell.length_b   1.000
_cell.length_c   1.000
_cell.angle_alpha   90.00
_cell.angle_beta   90.00
_cell.angle_gamma   90.00
#
_symmetry.space_group_name_H-M   'P 1'
#
loop_
_entity.id
_entity.type
_entity.pdbx_description
1 polymer ?
#
loop_
_entity_poly.entity_id
_entity_poly.type
_entity_poly.pdbx_seq_one_letter_code
_entity_poly.pdbx_strand_id
1 'polypeptide(L)' 'MNDKFKNDKLKFELIRNADLVCTDCLYKYDDTNMPCNVSKCEMYEEKPSTVIDGGNCDLYDKGVSE' A
#
# COMPACT_ATOMS: atom_id res chain seq x y z
N MET A 1 12.43 17.72 4.12
CA MET A 1 13.31 16.59 3.73
C MET A 1 14.63 17.18 3.25
N ASN A 2 15.76 16.72 3.78
CA ASN A 2 17.07 17.38 3.60
C ASN A 2 17.62 17.10 2.18
N ASP A 3 18.08 18.13 1.46
CA ASP A 3 18.43 18.04 0.03
C ASP A 3 19.61 17.11 -0.28
N LYS A 4 20.39 16.74 0.75
CA LYS A 4 21.54 15.84 0.66
C LYS A 4 21.20 14.45 0.09
N PHE A 5 19.95 14.00 0.25
CA PHE A 5 19.51 12.66 -0.18
C PHE A 5 18.69 12.68 -1.48
N LYS A 6 18.50 13.84 -2.12
CA LYS A 6 17.72 13.97 -3.35
C LYS A 6 18.27 13.18 -4.54
N ASN A 7 19.51 12.71 -4.49
CA ASN A 7 20.13 11.89 -5.55
C ASN A 7 20.71 10.56 -5.02
N ASP A 8 20.37 10.18 -3.78
CA ASP A 8 20.80 8.88 -3.26
C ASP A 8 20.14 7.75 -4.07
N LYS A 9 20.91 6.70 -4.37
CA LYS A 9 20.38 5.50 -5.05
C LYS A 9 19.57 4.63 -4.10
N LEU A 10 19.80 4.76 -2.79
CA LEU A 10 19.08 4.08 -1.71
C LEU A 10 18.02 5.00 -1.10
N LYS A 11 17.23 5.65 -1.95
CA LYS A 11 16.02 6.35 -1.47
C LYS A 11 15.00 5.32 -1.07
N PHE A 12 14.66 5.31 0.20
CA PHE A 12 13.49 4.60 0.71
C PHE A 12 12.28 5.48 0.43
N GLU A 13 11.54 5.14 -0.62
CA GLU A 13 10.23 5.74 -0.88
C GLU A 13 9.18 5.07 0.00
N LEU A 14 8.30 5.88 0.57
CA LEU A 14 7.23 5.40 1.42
C LEU A 14 6.11 4.88 0.52
N ILE A 15 5.85 3.58 0.59
CA ILE A 15 4.74 2.94 -0.12
C ILE A 15 3.43 3.30 0.58
N ARG A 16 2.43 3.70 -0.19
CA ARG A 16 1.07 4.00 0.24
C ARG A 16 0.08 3.03 -0.38
N ASN A 17 -1.13 2.95 0.15
CA ASN A 17 -2.20 2.18 -0.49
C ASN A 17 -2.46 2.65 -1.93
N ALA A 18 -2.23 3.94 -2.20
CA ALA A 18 -2.35 4.52 -3.54
C ALA A 18 -1.40 3.87 -4.57
N ASP A 19 -0.29 3.30 -4.11
CA ASP A 19 0.73 2.65 -4.93
C ASP A 19 0.45 1.14 -5.14
N LEU A 20 -0.49 0.55 -4.39
CA LEU A 20 -0.83 -0.86 -4.48
C LEU A 20 -1.89 -1.13 -5.54
N VAL A 21 -1.92 -2.35 -6.09
CA VAL A 21 -2.98 -2.77 -7.05
C VAL A 21 -4.38 -2.70 -6.46
N CYS A 22 -4.49 -2.85 -5.13
CA CYS A 22 -5.74 -2.80 -4.37
C CYS A 22 -6.05 -1.39 -3.83
N THR A 23 -5.69 -0.34 -4.60
CA THR A 23 -5.74 1.07 -4.19
C THR A 23 -7.11 1.54 -3.72
N ASP A 24 -8.20 0.99 -4.26
CA ASP A 24 -9.59 1.31 -3.94
C ASP A 24 -10.36 0.10 -3.39
N CYS A 25 -9.64 -0.85 -2.79
CA CYS A 25 -10.25 -1.99 -2.08
C CYS A 25 -11.08 -1.52 -0.88
N LEU A 26 -12.24 -2.13 -0.66
CA LEU A 26 -13.12 -1.87 0.48
C LEU A 26 -12.46 -2.15 1.83
N TYR A 27 -11.56 -3.13 1.86
CA TYR A 27 -10.93 -3.59 3.10
C TYR A 27 -9.71 -2.76 3.52
N LYS A 28 -9.28 -1.77 2.71
CA LYS A 28 -8.07 -0.99 3.00
C LYS A 28 -8.28 -0.11 4.23
N TYR A 29 -7.27 -0.04 5.09
CA TYR A 29 -7.22 0.95 6.15
C TYR A 29 -6.65 2.27 5.61
N ASP A 30 -7.15 3.41 6.09
CA ASP A 30 -6.58 4.71 5.73
C ASP A 30 -5.11 4.79 6.19
N ASP A 31 -4.20 5.00 5.25
CA ASP A 31 -2.78 5.12 5.49
C ASP A 31 -2.28 6.57 5.41
N THR A 32 -3.17 7.56 5.20
CA THR A 32 -2.81 8.98 5.05
C THR A 32 -1.89 9.45 6.18
N ASN A 33 -2.32 9.24 7.43
CA ASN A 33 -1.58 9.63 8.64
C ASN A 33 -0.89 8.46 9.35
N MET A 34 -1.17 7.22 8.93
CA MET A 34 -0.62 6.01 9.53
C MET A 34 -0.04 5.11 8.44
N PRO A 35 1.19 5.38 7.98
CA PRO A 35 1.75 4.67 6.82
C PRO A 35 1.84 3.16 7.00
N CYS A 36 1.97 2.67 8.23
CA CYS A 36 1.96 1.23 8.54
C CYS A 36 0.62 0.54 8.19
N ASN A 37 -0.45 1.28 7.92
CA ASN A 37 -1.69 0.69 7.43
C ASN A 37 -1.58 0.16 6.01
N VAL A 38 -0.56 0.56 5.23
CA VAL A 38 -0.29 -0.03 3.91
C VAL A 38 0.01 -1.53 3.99
N SER A 39 0.56 -2.02 5.11
CA SER A 39 0.98 -3.42 5.27
C SER A 39 -0.14 -4.35 5.74
N LYS A 40 -1.37 -3.86 5.91
CA LYS A 40 -2.50 -4.63 6.44
C LYS A 40 -3.84 -4.13 5.91
N CYS A 41 -4.87 -4.94 6.08
CA CYS A 41 -6.27 -4.60 5.76
C CYS A 41 -7.19 -5.57 6.53
N GLU A 42 -8.51 -5.39 6.45
CA GLU A 42 -9.44 -6.30 7.14
C GLU A 42 -9.25 -7.79 6.78
N MET A 43 -8.70 -8.07 5.58
CA MET A 43 -8.47 -9.43 5.09
C MET A 43 -7.06 -9.98 5.38
N TYR A 44 -6.11 -9.12 5.74
CA TYR A 44 -4.71 -9.50 5.96
C TYR A 44 -4.19 -8.79 7.21
N GLU A 45 -3.91 -9.57 8.26
CA GLU A 45 -3.17 -9.05 9.42
C GLU A 45 -1.77 -8.55 9.00
N GLU A 46 -1.14 -9.25 8.05
CA GLU A 46 0.05 -8.85 7.33
C GLU A 46 -0.14 -9.19 5.84
N LYS A 47 -0.06 -8.20 4.96
CA LYS A 47 -0.16 -8.41 3.52
C LYS A 47 1.07 -9.17 3.01
N PRO A 48 0.91 -10.13 2.08
CA PRO A 48 2.04 -10.76 1.41
C PRO A 48 2.94 -9.72 0.74
N SER A 49 4.26 -9.92 0.78
CA SER A 49 5.21 -9.02 0.11
C SER A 49 4.91 -8.86 -1.37
N THR A 50 4.42 -9.91 -2.03
CA THR A 50 4.00 -9.87 -3.43
C THR A 50 2.91 -8.83 -3.70
N VAL A 51 1.99 -8.59 -2.74
CA VAL A 51 0.96 -7.55 -2.87
C VAL A 51 1.58 -6.17 -2.67
N ILE A 52 2.48 -6.03 -1.69
CA ILE A 52 3.18 -4.76 -1.39
C ILE A 52 4.08 -4.33 -2.55
N ASP A 53 4.72 -5.29 -3.22
CA ASP A 53 5.60 -5.07 -4.37
C ASP A 53 4.83 -4.85 -5.69
N GLY A 54 3.50 -4.68 -5.63
CA GLY A 54 2.65 -4.37 -6.80
C GLY A 54 2.11 -5.59 -7.56
N GLY A 55 2.23 -6.79 -7.01
CA GLY A 55 1.63 -8.01 -7.53
C GLY A 55 0.14 -8.14 -7.20
N ASN A 56 -0.48 -9.24 -7.65
CA ASN A 56 -1.92 -9.46 -7.51
C ASN A 56 -2.37 -9.56 -6.05
N CYS A 57 -3.58 -9.05 -5.76
CA CYS A 57 -4.26 -9.20 -4.48
C CYS A 57 -5.46 -10.12 -4.65
N ASP A 58 -5.38 -11.36 -4.17
CA ASP A 58 -6.42 -12.38 -4.38
C ASP A 58 -7.72 -12.09 -3.59
N LEU A 59 -7.63 -11.26 -2.55
CA LEU A 59 -8.75 -10.85 -1.70
C LEU A 59 -9.24 -9.43 -2.04
N TYR A 60 -8.94 -8.94 -3.24
CA TYR A 60 -9.35 -7.64 -3.70
C TYR A 60 -10.85 -7.56 -3.96
N ASP A 61 -11.48 -6.51 -3.44
CA ASP A 61 -12.91 -6.27 -3.59
C ASP A 61 -13.17 -4.75 -3.61
N LYS A 62 -13.76 -4.25 -4.71
CA LYS A 62 -14.20 -2.84 -4.83
C LYS A 62 -15.65 -2.64 -4.38
N GLY A 63 -16.32 -3.70 -3.96
CA GLY A 63 -17.77 -3.73 -3.84
C GLY A 63 -18.44 -3.83 -5.21
N VAL A 64 -19.72 -4.18 -5.18
CA VAL A 64 -20.56 -4.17 -6.38
C VAL A 64 -20.83 -2.71 -6.75
N SER A 65 -20.27 -2.25 -7.86
CA SER A 65 -20.79 -1.10 -8.58
C SER A 65 -21.99 -1.57 -9.41
N GLU A 66 -23.20 -1.33 -8.91
CA GLU A 66 -24.46 -1.44 -9.67
C GLU A 66 -24.55 -0.39 -10.78
#